data_AF-A0A944RLI4-F1
#
_entry.id   AF-A0A944RLI4-F1
#
_cell.length_a   1.000
_cell.length_b   1.000
_cell.length_c   1.000
_cell.angle_alpha   90.00
_cell.angle_beta   90.00
_cell.angle_gamma   90.00
#
_symmetry.space_group_name_H-M   'P 1'
#
loop_
_entity.id
_entity.type
_entity.pdbx_description
1 polymer ?
#
loop_
_entity_poly.entity_id
_entity_poly.type
_entity_poly.pdbx_seq_one_letter_code
_entity_poly.pdbx_strand_id
1 'polypeptide(L)'
;IASTGATTAKVGIPPWVMFVGAAGITMGLLLFGPKLIRTVGTKITRMNPMRAYCVALSAAITVIVASALGLPVSSTHIAVGAVFGVGFFREYHGSRGEHMGGYKKKDTERPPSKWDLLPTAEKARRKKLVRRQYLWSIAAAWVITVPLSAMFASVIFFAFKGAFG
;
A
#
# COMPACT_ATOMS: atom_id res chain seq x y z
N ILE A 1 31.47 13.20 18.81
CA ILE A 1 30.52 14.31 19.07
C ILE A 1 29.18 13.97 18.43
N ALA A 2 28.40 13.14 19.11
CA ALA A 2 26.99 12.90 18.80
C ALA A 2 26.32 12.67 20.15
N SER A 3 25.82 13.74 20.74
CA SER A 3 25.12 13.69 22.02
C SER A 3 23.72 13.12 21.78
N THR A 4 23.62 11.81 21.71
CA THR A 4 22.36 11.08 21.91
C THR A 4 22.05 11.09 23.40
N GLY A 5 21.40 12.15 23.87
CA GLY A 5 20.97 12.27 25.26
C GLY A 5 19.97 13.40 25.40
N ALA A 6 18.75 13.07 25.82
CA ALA A 6 17.63 13.97 26.12
C ALA A 6 16.73 14.41 24.94
N THR A 7 15.98 13.48 24.33
CA THR A 7 14.71 13.79 23.65
C THR A 7 13.59 12.84 24.08
N THR A 8 13.49 12.57 25.39
CA THR A 8 12.29 12.01 26.03
C THR A 8 11.74 13.00 27.05
N ALA A 9 11.93 14.29 26.82
CA ALA A 9 11.01 15.26 27.41
C ALA A 9 9.68 15.07 26.66
N LYS A 10 8.58 14.80 27.38
CA LYS A 10 7.25 15.02 26.81
C LYS A 10 7.15 16.51 26.50
N VAL A 11 7.60 16.91 25.32
CA VAL A 11 7.40 18.26 24.81
C VAL A 11 5.89 18.39 24.70
N GLY A 12 5.29 19.16 25.61
CA GLY A 12 3.87 19.47 25.53
C GLY A 12 3.64 20.17 24.20
N ILE A 13 3.04 19.47 23.24
CA ILE A 13 2.76 20.03 21.92
C ILE A 13 1.74 21.14 22.14
N PRO A 14 2.04 22.40 21.80
CA PRO A 14 1.10 23.48 22.00
C PRO A 14 -0.20 23.21 21.23
N PRO A 15 -1.38 23.48 21.81
CA PRO A 15 -2.66 23.16 21.16
C PRO A 15 -2.84 23.90 19.82
N TRP A 16 -2.22 25.07 19.64
CA TRP A 16 -2.25 25.79 18.36
C TRP A 16 -1.52 25.03 17.24
N VAL A 17 -0.44 24.30 17.54
CA VAL A 17 0.29 23.48 16.55
C VAL A 17 -0.58 22.32 16.08
N MET A 18 -1.32 21.70 17.00
CA MET A 18 -2.27 20.64 16.67
C MET A 18 -3.38 21.16 15.76
N PHE A 19 -3.91 22.36 16.04
CA PHE A 19 -4.94 22.99 15.21
C PHE A 19 -4.43 23.31 13.80
N VAL A 20 -3.25 23.94 13.69
CA VAL A 20 -2.62 24.24 12.38
C VAL A 20 -2.32 22.97 11.60
N GLY A 21 -1.82 21.92 12.27
CA GLY A 21 -1.58 20.61 11.66
C GLY A 21 -2.86 19.95 11.15
N ALA A 22 -3.91 19.93 11.97
CA ALA A 22 -5.22 19.37 11.59
C ALA A 22 -5.86 20.15 10.43
N ALA A 23 -5.79 21.48 10.46
CA ALA A 23 -6.28 22.34 9.38
C ALA A 23 -5.51 22.10 8.08
N GLY A 24 -4.18 22.00 8.15
CA GLY A 24 -3.32 21.71 7.00
C GLY A 24 -3.61 20.35 6.36
N ILE A 25 -3.74 19.29 7.18
CA ILE A 25 -4.10 17.95 6.69
C ILE A 25 -5.48 17.96 6.05
N THR A 26 -6.47 18.61 6.68
CA THR A 26 -7.84 18.71 6.15
C THR A 26 -7.87 19.43 4.81
N MET A 27 -7.21 20.59 4.72
CA MET A 27 -7.10 21.37 3.48
C MET A 27 -6.42 20.56 2.37
N GLY A 28 -5.31 19.88 2.69
CA GLY A 28 -4.59 19.03 1.74
C GLY A 28 -5.42 17.84 1.24
N LEU A 29 -6.18 17.20 2.13
CA LEU A 29 -7.12 16.13 1.78
C LEU A 29 -8.28 16.63 0.93
N LEU A 30 -8.80 17.83 1.17
CA LEU A 30 -9.87 18.39 0.33
C LEU A 30 -9.39 18.66 -1.10
N LEU A 31 -8.18 19.21 -1.26
CA LEU A 31 -7.60 19.54 -2.57
C LEU A 31 -7.20 18.30 -3.37
N PHE A 32 -6.49 17.35 -2.75
CA PHE A 32 -5.91 16.20 -3.45
C PHE A 32 -6.63 14.86 -3.21
N GLY A 33 -7.47 14.78 -2.18
CA GLY A 33 -8.21 13.57 -1.80
C GLY A 33 -9.09 13.02 -2.91
N PRO A 34 -9.93 13.82 -3.60
CA PRO A 34 -10.78 13.31 -4.68
C PRO A 34 -9.99 12.68 -5.84
N LYS A 35 -8.76 13.15 -6.10
CA LYS A 35 -7.88 12.60 -7.15
C LYS A 35 -7.19 11.32 -6.67
N LEU A 36 -6.74 11.28 -5.42
CA LEU A 36 -6.17 10.08 -4.78
C LEU A 36 -7.20 8.95 -4.67
N ILE A 37 -8.41 9.22 -4.17
CA ILE A 37 -9.49 8.23 -4.01
C ILE A 37 -9.85 7.60 -5.36
N ARG A 38 -10.02 8.42 -6.41
CA ARG A 38 -10.27 7.91 -7.76
C ARG A 38 -9.10 7.08 -8.30
N THR A 39 -7.86 7.48 -8.05
CA THR A 39 -6.66 6.76 -8.52
C THR A 39 -6.53 5.40 -7.85
N VAL A 40 -6.67 5.33 -6.52
CA VAL A 40 -6.61 4.06 -5.78
C VAL A 40 -7.79 3.14 -6.14
N GLY A 41 -9.00 3.70 -6.19
CA GLY A 41 -10.22 2.95 -6.51
C GLY A 41 -10.32 2.41 -7.94
N THR A 42 -9.66 3.08 -8.92
CA THR A 42 -9.72 2.65 -10.33
C THR A 42 -8.45 1.97 -10.83
N LYS A 43 -7.25 2.44 -10.43
CA LYS A 43 -5.96 1.96 -10.96
C LYS A 43 -5.29 0.88 -10.12
N ILE A 44 -5.51 0.86 -8.80
CA ILE A 44 -4.82 -0.09 -7.90
C ILE A 44 -5.65 -1.36 -7.69
N THR A 45 -6.98 -1.25 -7.49
CA THR A 45 -7.84 -2.43 -7.27
C THR A 45 -9.22 -2.30 -7.90
N ARG A 46 -9.44 -2.91 -9.07
CA ARG A 46 -10.79 -3.30 -9.53
C ARG A 46 -11.25 -4.50 -8.69
N MET A 47 -11.68 -4.24 -7.47
CA MET A 47 -11.89 -5.28 -6.47
C MET A 47 -13.26 -5.10 -5.81
N ASN A 48 -14.03 -6.19 -5.70
CA ASN A 48 -15.38 -6.16 -5.12
C ASN A 48 -15.36 -5.44 -3.75
N PRO A 49 -16.41 -4.68 -3.39
CA PRO A 49 -16.48 -3.90 -2.15
C PRO A 49 -16.06 -4.68 -0.90
N MET A 50 -16.47 -5.96 -0.82
CA MET A 50 -16.09 -6.87 0.26
C MET A 50 -14.58 -7.04 0.46
N ARG A 51 -13.82 -7.10 -0.63
CA ARG A 51 -12.36 -7.27 -0.53
C ARG A 51 -11.68 -5.95 -0.16
N ALA A 52 -12.20 -4.82 -0.63
CA ALA A 52 -11.70 -3.51 -0.23
C ALA A 52 -11.93 -3.29 1.28
N TYR A 53 -13.07 -3.74 1.78
CA TYR A 53 -13.37 -3.76 3.22
C TYR A 53 -12.36 -4.61 4.00
N CYS A 54 -12.04 -5.84 3.55
CA CYS A 54 -11.02 -6.67 4.20
C CYS A 54 -9.64 -5.99 4.26
N VAL A 55 -9.22 -5.33 3.17
CA VAL A 55 -7.94 -4.57 3.13
C VAL A 55 -7.97 -3.42 4.14
N ALA A 56 -9.05 -2.62 4.13
CA ALA A 56 -9.20 -1.49 5.03
C ALA A 56 -9.22 -1.92 6.50
N LEU A 57 -9.94 -3.01 6.82
CA LEU A 57 -10.02 -3.56 8.16
C LEU A 57 -8.66 -4.08 8.64
N SER A 58 -7.93 -4.84 7.80
CA SER A 58 -6.60 -5.33 8.13
C SER A 58 -5.61 -4.19 8.38
N ALA A 59 -5.65 -3.15 7.54
CA ALA A 59 -4.82 -1.96 7.73
C ALA A 59 -5.18 -1.20 9.02
N ALA A 60 -6.48 -1.01 9.30
CA ALA A 60 -6.95 -0.33 10.51
C ALA A 60 -6.54 -1.07 11.78
N ILE A 61 -6.74 -2.40 11.85
CA ILE A 61 -6.32 -3.21 12.99
C ILE A 61 -4.81 -3.08 13.22
N THR A 62 -4.01 -3.15 12.15
CA THR A 62 -2.55 -3.01 12.25
C THR A 62 -2.14 -1.64 12.81
N VAL A 63 -2.76 -0.57 12.32
CA VAL A 63 -2.50 0.80 12.80
C VAL A 63 -2.90 0.96 14.27
N ILE A 64 -4.06 0.43 14.68
CA ILE A 64 -4.53 0.51 16.07
C ILE A 64 -3.56 -0.21 17.00
N VAL A 65 -3.16 -1.44 16.67
CA VAL A 65 -2.22 -2.23 17.48
C VAL A 65 -0.87 -1.52 17.58
N ALA A 66 -0.32 -1.05 16.46
CA ALA A 66 0.95 -0.33 16.46
C ALA A 66 0.88 0.98 17.26
N SER A 67 -0.25 1.70 17.17
CA SER A 67 -0.49 2.92 17.93
C SER A 67 -0.59 2.63 19.44
N ALA A 68 -1.25 1.54 19.82
CA ALA A 68 -1.32 1.10 21.22
C ALA A 68 0.06 0.74 21.80
N LEU A 69 0.96 0.22 20.96
CA LEU A 69 2.36 -0.06 21.33
C LEU A 69 3.27 1.17 21.27
N GLY A 70 2.77 2.34 20.83
CA GLY A 70 3.56 3.57 20.71
C GLY A 70 4.63 3.53 19.62
N LEU A 71 4.54 2.58 18.67
CA LEU A 71 5.53 2.41 17.62
C LEU A 71 5.20 3.31 16.41
N PRO A 72 6.14 4.15 15.93
CA PRO A 72 5.93 4.93 14.72
C PRO A 72 5.99 4.01 13.49
N VAL A 73 4.81 3.68 12.95
CA VAL A 73 4.66 2.84 11.77
C VAL A 73 4.24 3.64 10.54
N SER A 74 4.73 3.21 9.37
CA SER A 74 4.38 3.85 8.09
C SER A 74 3.02 3.35 7.59
N SER A 75 2.02 4.23 7.54
CA SER A 75 0.68 3.93 7.02
C SER A 75 0.69 3.45 5.56
N THR A 76 1.66 3.92 4.76
CA THR A 76 1.84 3.47 3.37
C THR A 76 2.27 2.01 3.29
N HIS A 77 3.22 1.58 4.13
CA HIS A 77 3.65 0.17 4.20
C HIS A 77 2.49 -0.74 4.59
N ILE A 78 1.68 -0.29 5.55
CA ILE A 78 0.52 -1.05 6.02
C ILE A 78 -0.52 -1.17 4.89
N ALA A 79 -0.86 -0.07 4.22
CA ALA A 79 -1.82 -0.07 3.13
C ALA A 79 -1.35 -0.94 1.95
N VAL A 80 -0.09 -0.80 1.55
CA VAL A 80 0.53 -1.59 0.49
C VAL A 80 0.55 -3.08 0.86
N GLY A 81 1.00 -3.41 2.07
CA GLY A 81 1.02 -4.78 2.60
C GLY A 81 -0.37 -5.42 2.65
N ALA A 82 -1.40 -4.69 3.10
CA ALA A 82 -2.77 -5.20 3.15
C ALA A 82 -3.35 -5.48 1.75
N VAL A 83 -3.11 -4.59 0.77
CA VAL A 83 -3.54 -4.79 -0.62
C VAL A 83 -2.87 -6.02 -1.23
N PHE A 84 -1.55 -6.15 -1.06
CA PHE A 84 -0.80 -7.29 -1.56
C PHE A 84 -1.15 -8.59 -0.83
N GLY A 85 -1.43 -8.53 0.48
CA GLY A 85 -1.87 -9.67 1.28
C GLY A 85 -3.17 -10.29 0.76
N VAL A 86 -4.19 -9.46 0.51
CA VAL A 86 -5.46 -9.93 -0.08
C VAL A 86 -5.27 -10.43 -1.52
N GLY A 87 -4.40 -9.78 -2.29
CA GLY A 87 -4.04 -10.21 -3.64
C GLY A 87 -3.38 -11.60 -3.68
N PHE A 88 -2.44 -11.86 -2.77
CA PHE A 88 -1.74 -13.14 -2.64
C PHE A 88 -2.65 -14.22 -2.04
N PHE A 89 -3.46 -13.89 -1.03
CA PHE A 89 -4.44 -14.80 -0.44
C PHE A 89 -5.40 -15.36 -1.49
N ARG A 90 -5.89 -14.52 -2.40
CA ARG A 90 -6.71 -14.95 -3.54
C ARG A 90 -5.97 -15.90 -4.48
N GLU A 91 -4.71 -15.62 -4.81
CA GLU A 91 -3.92 -16.48 -5.70
C GLU A 91 -3.66 -17.84 -5.06
N TYR A 92 -3.34 -17.86 -3.76
CA TYR A 92 -3.13 -19.06 -2.98
C TYR A 92 -4.41 -19.92 -2.90
N HIS A 93 -5.57 -19.29 -2.66
CA HIS A 93 -6.85 -20.00 -2.62
C HIS A 93 -7.33 -20.44 -4.02
N GLY A 94 -7.18 -19.60 -5.03
CA GLY A 94 -7.54 -19.92 -6.42
C GLY A 94 -6.65 -20.97 -7.06
N SER A 95 -5.41 -21.13 -6.58
CA SER A 95 -4.51 -22.23 -6.98
C SER A 95 -4.79 -23.53 -6.23
N ARG A 96 -5.52 -23.48 -5.10
CA ARG A 96 -5.89 -24.66 -4.27
C ARG A 96 -7.35 -25.09 -4.40
N GLY A 97 -8.21 -24.25 -4.99
CA GLY A 97 -9.63 -24.54 -5.16
C GLY A 97 -10.21 -23.83 -6.37
N GLU A 98 -10.21 -24.51 -7.51
CA GLU A 98 -11.38 -24.44 -8.39
C GLU A 98 -12.60 -24.89 -7.55
N HIS A 99 -13.76 -24.27 -7.79
CA HIS A 99 -15.08 -24.50 -7.17
C HIS A 99 -15.63 -23.48 -6.15
N MET A 100 -15.21 -22.21 -6.17
CA MET A 100 -16.09 -21.15 -5.64
C MET A 100 -17.02 -20.64 -6.74
N GLY A 101 -18.18 -21.30 -6.88
CA GLY A 101 -19.27 -20.87 -7.77
C GLY A 101 -19.73 -21.99 -8.69
N GLY A 102 -20.53 -22.91 -8.18
CA GLY A 102 -21.31 -23.86 -8.98
C GLY A 102 -22.39 -23.14 -9.79
N TYR A 103 -22.01 -22.41 -10.82
CA TYR A 103 -22.84 -22.28 -12.01
C TYR A 103 -22.39 -23.40 -12.95
N LYS A 104 -22.99 -24.59 -12.81
CA LYS A 104 -22.86 -25.63 -13.84
C LYS A 104 -23.45 -25.05 -15.12
N LYS A 105 -22.59 -24.54 -16.00
CA LYS A 105 -22.98 -24.24 -17.37
C LYS A 105 -23.47 -25.57 -17.95
N LYS A 106 -24.77 -25.66 -18.22
CA LYS A 106 -25.37 -26.82 -18.88
C LYS A 106 -24.63 -26.99 -20.19
N ASP A 107 -23.95 -28.11 -20.37
CA ASP A 107 -23.13 -28.39 -21.54
C ASP A 107 -24.06 -28.59 -22.75
N THR A 108 -24.43 -27.50 -23.40
CA THR A 108 -24.87 -27.55 -24.80
C THR A 108 -23.66 -28.00 -25.61
N GLU A 109 -23.79 -29.08 -26.38
CA GLU A 109 -22.76 -29.67 -27.24
C GLU A 109 -22.08 -28.58 -28.08
N ARG A 110 -20.95 -28.10 -27.60
CA ARG A 110 -20.08 -27.15 -28.30
C ARG A 110 -18.78 -27.88 -28.59
N PRO A 111 -18.26 -27.83 -29.83
CA PRO A 111 -17.02 -28.50 -30.16
C PRO A 111 -15.89 -28.02 -29.24
N PRO A 112 -14.99 -28.92 -28.80
CA PRO A 112 -13.93 -28.58 -27.87
C PRO A 112 -13.06 -27.46 -28.46
N SER A 113 -12.88 -26.40 -27.69
CA SER A 113 -12.10 -25.26 -28.14
C SER A 113 -10.61 -25.57 -28.07
N LYS A 114 -9.79 -24.87 -28.86
CA LYS A 114 -8.32 -24.99 -28.85
C LYS A 114 -7.71 -24.90 -27.44
N TRP A 115 -8.38 -24.21 -26.51
CA TRP A 115 -7.97 -24.07 -25.11
C TRP A 115 -8.14 -25.34 -24.29
N ASP A 116 -9.09 -26.20 -24.65
CA ASP A 116 -9.36 -27.45 -23.96
C ASP A 116 -8.23 -28.46 -24.20
N LEU A 117 -7.63 -28.41 -25.39
CA LEU A 117 -6.57 -29.29 -25.88
C LEU A 117 -5.15 -28.94 -25.39
N LEU A 118 -4.96 -27.82 -24.67
CA LEU A 118 -3.63 -27.41 -24.21
C LEU A 118 -3.16 -28.26 -23.00
N PRO A 119 -1.88 -28.71 -22.97
CA PRO A 119 -1.33 -29.47 -21.85
C PRO A 119 -1.38 -28.65 -20.55
N THR A 120 -1.77 -29.31 -19.46
CA THR A 120 -2.10 -28.70 -18.14
C THR A 120 -0.98 -27.82 -17.57
N ALA A 121 0.28 -28.15 -17.88
CA ALA A 121 1.45 -27.37 -17.47
C ALA A 121 1.49 -25.96 -18.11
N GLU A 122 1.04 -25.82 -19.35
CA GLU A 122 1.00 -24.51 -20.03
C GLU A 122 -0.19 -23.66 -19.55
N LYS A 123 -1.32 -24.28 -19.20
CA LYS A 123 -2.44 -23.62 -18.51
C LYS A 123 -2.00 -23.06 -17.15
N ALA A 124 -1.23 -23.81 -16.37
CA ALA A 124 -0.70 -23.38 -15.06
C ALA A 124 0.28 -22.20 -15.18
N ARG A 125 1.11 -22.16 -16.23
CA ARG A 125 2.06 -21.07 -16.46
C ARG A 125 1.37 -19.76 -16.85
N ARG A 126 0.23 -19.84 -17.57
CA ARG A 126 -0.62 -18.69 -17.94
C ARG A 126 -1.53 -18.20 -16.80
N LYS A 127 -1.74 -19.01 -15.75
CA LYS A 127 -2.50 -18.63 -14.54
C LYS A 127 -1.70 -17.75 -13.56
N LYS A 128 -0.39 -17.52 -13.74
CA LYS A 128 0.39 -16.60 -12.89
C LYS A 128 0.01 -15.14 -13.18
N LEU A 129 -1.07 -14.68 -12.55
CA LEU A 129 -1.61 -13.32 -12.64
C LEU A 129 -0.88 -12.33 -11.73
N VAL A 130 0.01 -12.80 -10.84
CA VAL A 130 0.74 -11.91 -9.93
C VAL A 130 1.99 -11.38 -10.64
N ARG A 131 1.81 -10.27 -11.36
CA ARG A 131 2.90 -9.42 -11.86
C ARG A 131 3.68 -8.85 -10.66
N ARG A 132 4.68 -9.60 -10.16
CA ARG A 132 5.62 -9.20 -9.10
C ARG A 132 6.34 -7.86 -9.38
N GLN A 133 6.28 -7.39 -10.62
CA GLN A 133 6.87 -6.12 -11.07
C GLN A 133 6.29 -4.86 -10.41
N TYR A 134 5.03 -4.84 -9.96
CA TYR A 134 4.49 -3.65 -9.27
C TYR A 134 5.07 -3.45 -7.86
N LEU A 135 5.50 -4.53 -7.21
CA LEU A 135 6.22 -4.46 -5.95
C LEU A 135 7.58 -3.80 -6.14
N TRP A 136 8.31 -4.20 -7.19
CA TRP A 136 9.62 -3.64 -7.51
C TRP A 136 9.55 -2.16 -7.89
N SER A 137 8.48 -1.69 -8.54
CA SER A 137 8.32 -0.26 -8.84
C SER A 137 8.11 0.60 -7.59
N ILE A 138 7.39 0.09 -6.58
CA ILE A 138 7.17 0.83 -5.33
C ILE A 138 8.44 0.83 -4.47
N ALA A 139 9.12 -0.32 -4.38
CA ALA A 139 10.37 -0.45 -3.65
C ALA A 139 11.47 0.43 -4.26
N ALA A 140 11.60 0.45 -5.59
CA ALA A 140 12.55 1.31 -6.29
C ALA A 140 12.30 2.80 -6.02
N ALA A 141 11.02 3.22 -5.96
CA ALA A 141 10.68 4.59 -5.61
C ALA A 141 11.22 4.99 -4.23
N TRP A 142 11.09 4.14 -3.21
CA TRP A 142 11.62 4.43 -1.87
C TRP A 142 13.14 4.48 -1.81
N VAL A 143 13.82 3.59 -2.53
CA VAL A 143 15.29 3.57 -2.62
C VAL A 143 15.82 4.88 -3.24
N ILE A 144 15.04 5.53 -4.10
CA ILE A 144 15.44 6.79 -4.75
C ILE A 144 14.98 8.00 -3.91
N THR A 145 13.75 8.01 -3.40
CA THR A 145 13.20 9.19 -2.71
C THR A 145 13.82 9.43 -1.35
N VAL A 146 14.22 8.38 -0.62
CA VAL A 146 14.80 8.55 0.73
C VAL A 146 16.19 9.22 0.67
N PRO A 147 17.15 8.76 -0.15
CA PRO A 147 18.42 9.45 -0.31
C PRO A 147 18.25 10.85 -0.89
N LEU A 148 17.34 11.03 -1.85
CA LEU A 148 17.09 12.33 -2.45
C LEU A 148 16.62 13.36 -1.42
N SER A 149 15.65 12.98 -0.56
CA SER A 149 15.21 13.83 0.55
C SER A 149 16.34 14.14 1.53
N ALA A 150 17.21 13.16 1.81
CA ALA A 150 18.36 13.34 2.69
C ALA A 150 19.39 14.33 2.08
N MET A 151 19.65 14.25 0.78
CA MET A 151 20.53 15.19 0.07
C MET A 151 19.96 16.61 0.10
N PHE A 152 18.67 16.78 -0.17
CA PHE A 152 18.01 18.10 -0.09
C PHE A 152 18.08 18.69 1.32
N ALA A 153 17.79 17.88 2.35
CA ALA A 153 17.90 18.32 3.73
C ALA A 153 19.36 18.71 4.08
N SER A 154 20.34 17.94 3.61
CA SER A 154 21.77 18.22 3.80
C SER A 154 22.17 19.57 3.18
N VAL A 155 21.78 19.83 1.93
CA VAL A 155 22.08 21.10 1.24
C VAL A 155 21.47 22.29 1.98
N ILE A 156 20.20 22.19 2.39
CA ILE A 156 19.52 23.27 3.13
C ILE A 156 20.23 23.52 4.48
N PHE A 157 20.60 22.45 5.19
CA PHE A 157 21.31 22.59 6.47
C PHE A 157 22.65 23.31 6.31
N PHE A 158 23.45 22.95 5.30
CA PHE A 158 24.73 23.63 5.04
C PHE A 158 24.55 25.07 4.59
N ALA A 159 23.53 25.36 3.79
CA ALA A 159 23.19 26.72 3.38
C ALA A 159 22.81 27.61 4.59
N PHE A 160 21.97 27.11 5.49
CA PHE A 160 21.61 27.82 6.72
C PHE A 160 22.83 28.00 7.65
N LYS A 161 23.66 26.96 7.80
CA LYS A 161 24.86 27.02 8.64
C LYS A 161 25.89 28.02 8.12
N GLY A 162 25.99 28.21 6.81
CA GLY A 162 26.89 29.21 6.20
C GLY A 162 26.32 30.63 6.16
N ALA A 163 25.01 30.80 6.29
CA ALA A 163 24.35 32.12 6.33
C ALA A 163 24.17 32.67 7.74
N PHE A 164 24.07 31.81 8.76
CA PHE A 164 23.76 32.18 10.15
C PHE A 164 24.81 31.71 11.18
N GLY A 165 25.94 31.15 10.73
CA GLY A 165 27.08 30.76 11.56
C GLY A 165 28.38 31.32 11.00
#